data_AF-A0A1G0FZ78-F1
#
_entry.id   AF-A0A1G0FZ78-F1
#
_cell.length_a   1.000
_cell.length_b   1.000
_cell.length_c   1.000
_cell.angle_alpha   90.00
_cell.angle_beta   90.00
_cell.angle_gamma   90.00
#
_symmetry.space_group_name_H-M   'P 1'
#
loop_
_entity.id
_entity.type
_entity.pdbx_description
1 polymer ?
#
loop_
_entity_poly.entity_id
_entity_poly.type
_entity_poly.pdbx_seq_one_letter_code
_entity_poly.pdbx_strand_id
1 'polypeptide(L)'
;MQFNKFLFGLFLLSTGCYLTACHNSNKLLTTDKKQAAKFIYQAEWYAEVTTSLYDSTGSAYIACVYDPTHFDNPFVKNYSHGCDRFFKAMLDYAKRDVNYSNLTLYNLKDKAVAARLNDELFIYESTAGEG
;
A
#
# COMPACT_ATOMS: atom_id res chain seq x y z
N MET A 1 -18.23 62.51 24.06
CA MET A 1 -17.05 61.94 23.38
C MET A 1 -16.86 60.53 23.90
N GLN A 2 -17.17 59.53 23.05
CA GLN A 2 -16.91 58.12 23.31
C GLN A 2 -15.41 57.86 23.20
N PHE A 3 -14.84 57.06 24.10
CA PHE A 3 -13.66 56.25 23.78
C PHE A 3 -13.86 54.84 24.31
N ASN A 4 -14.02 53.94 23.35
CA ASN A 4 -13.94 52.49 23.47
C ASN A 4 -12.71 52.05 24.25
N LYS A 5 -12.87 50.98 25.03
CA LYS A 5 -12.00 49.79 25.00
C LYS A 5 -12.66 48.66 25.81
N PHE A 6 -13.76 48.16 25.26
CA PHE A 6 -14.07 46.73 25.33
C PHE A 6 -12.89 45.96 24.72
N LEU A 7 -12.75 44.68 25.11
CA LEU A 7 -11.83 43.66 24.57
C LEU A 7 -10.52 43.46 25.35
N PHE A 8 -10.63 42.95 26.58
CA PHE A 8 -9.52 42.27 27.27
C PHE A 8 -9.95 40.96 27.92
N GLY A 9 -10.85 40.22 27.27
CA GLY A 9 -11.37 38.99 27.85
C GLY A 9 -12.00 38.08 26.82
N LEU A 10 -11.26 37.66 25.79
CA LEU A 10 -11.64 36.53 24.94
C LEU A 10 -10.46 36.12 24.04
N PHE A 11 -9.37 35.59 24.62
CA PHE A 11 -8.24 35.10 23.82
C PHE A 11 -7.61 33.82 24.38
N LEU A 12 -8.42 32.92 24.96
CA LEU A 12 -7.98 31.60 25.42
C LEU A 12 -9.04 30.51 25.16
N LEU A 13 -9.66 30.51 23.96
CA LEU A 13 -10.59 29.44 23.56
C LEU A 13 -10.57 29.18 22.04
N SER A 14 -9.38 29.19 21.44
CA SER A 14 -9.21 28.80 20.05
C SER A 14 -7.89 28.09 19.77
N THR A 15 -7.38 27.30 20.71
CA THR A 15 -6.57 26.12 20.31
C THR A 15 -7.53 25.11 19.71
N GLY A 16 -7.95 25.42 18.50
CA GLY A 16 -8.77 24.57 17.65
C GLY A 16 -8.10 23.22 17.50
N CYS A 17 -8.94 22.20 17.58
CA CYS A 17 -8.71 20.89 17.00
C CYS A 17 -8.14 21.03 15.58
N TYR A 18 -6.82 21.06 15.45
CA TYR A 18 -6.12 20.78 14.20
C TYR A 18 -5.23 19.56 14.38
N LEU A 19 -5.78 18.53 15.02
CA LEU A 19 -5.38 17.13 14.87
C LEU A 19 -6.29 16.46 13.84
N THR A 20 -6.63 17.16 12.75
CA THR A 20 -6.80 16.44 11.49
C THR A 20 -5.41 16.16 10.97
N ALA A 21 -4.70 15.25 11.65
CA ALA A 21 -3.76 14.42 10.94
C ALA A 21 -4.56 13.86 9.76
N CYS A 22 -4.25 14.31 8.54
CA CYS A 22 -4.61 13.58 7.34
C CYS A 22 -3.90 12.22 7.43
N HIS A 23 -4.42 11.32 8.26
CA HIS A 23 -4.17 9.91 8.15
C HIS A 23 -4.79 9.53 6.81
N ASN A 24 -3.98 9.60 5.76
CA ASN A 24 -4.24 8.87 4.54
C ASN A 24 -4.17 7.39 4.95
N SER A 25 -5.27 6.88 5.50
CA SER A 25 -5.29 5.58 6.13
C SER A 25 -5.04 4.56 5.03
N ASN A 26 -3.93 3.83 5.16
CA ASN A 26 -3.60 2.79 4.21
C ASN A 26 -4.74 1.78 4.23
N LYS A 27 -5.52 1.72 3.14
CA LYS A 27 -6.74 0.91 3.11
C LYS A 27 -6.46 -0.58 3.30
N LEU A 28 -5.25 -1.02 2.95
CA LEU A 28 -4.76 -2.38 3.19
C LEU A 28 -4.55 -2.69 4.68
N LEU A 29 -4.41 -1.68 5.53
CA LEU A 29 -4.36 -1.81 7.00
C LEU A 29 -5.74 -1.73 7.65
N THR A 30 -6.68 -0.97 7.06
CA THR A 30 -8.00 -0.73 7.66
C THR A 30 -9.10 -1.68 7.19
N THR A 31 -8.95 -2.30 6.02
CA THR A 31 -9.88 -3.32 5.53
C THR A 31 -9.70 -4.64 6.28
N ASP A 32 -10.73 -5.50 6.28
CA ASP A 32 -10.63 -6.88 6.75
C ASP A 32 -9.38 -7.58 6.20
N LYS A 33 -8.74 -8.39 7.04
CA LYS A 33 -7.44 -9.00 6.73
C LYS A 33 -7.50 -9.91 5.52
N LYS A 34 -8.53 -10.77 5.45
CA LYS A 34 -8.70 -11.73 4.36
C LYS A 34 -9.05 -11.04 3.06
N GLN A 35 -9.91 -10.02 3.12
CA GLN A 35 -10.24 -9.20 1.94
C GLN A 35 -9.02 -8.45 1.40
N ALA A 36 -8.19 -7.88 2.27
CA ALA A 36 -6.96 -7.19 1.87
C ALA A 36 -5.93 -8.18 1.29
N ALA A 37 -5.75 -9.34 1.91
CA ALA A 37 -4.86 -10.39 1.40
C ALA A 37 -5.32 -10.91 0.04
N LYS A 38 -6.63 -11.18 -0.13
CA LYS A 38 -7.20 -11.58 -1.43
C LYS A 38 -6.93 -10.55 -2.51
N PHE A 39 -7.13 -9.26 -2.20
CA PHE A 39 -6.85 -8.20 -3.14
C PHE A 39 -5.36 -8.16 -3.53
N ILE A 40 -4.45 -8.23 -2.55
CA ILE A 40 -3.01 -8.24 -2.81
C ILE A 40 -2.62 -9.44 -3.67
N TYR A 41 -3.10 -10.64 -3.34
CA TYR A 41 -2.86 -11.85 -4.12
C TYR A 41 -3.30 -11.70 -5.59
N GLN A 42 -4.49 -11.15 -5.84
CA GLN A 42 -4.98 -10.94 -7.20
C GLN A 42 -4.20 -9.85 -7.96
N ALA A 43 -3.81 -8.78 -7.27
CA ALA A 43 -2.99 -7.72 -7.85
C ALA A 43 -1.57 -8.20 -8.15
N GLU A 44 -1.02 -9.04 -7.28
CA GLU A 44 0.25 -9.75 -7.43
C GLU A 44 0.22 -10.66 -8.65
N TRP A 45 -0.75 -11.58 -8.73
CA TRP A 45 -0.89 -12.46 -9.89
C TRP A 45 -0.99 -11.68 -11.22
N TYR A 46 -1.75 -10.58 -11.23
CA TYR A 46 -1.81 -9.70 -12.39
C TYR A 46 -0.45 -9.07 -12.73
N ALA A 47 0.30 -8.63 -11.72
CA ALA A 47 1.61 -8.03 -11.89
C ALA A 47 2.66 -9.05 -12.36
N GLU A 48 2.63 -10.27 -11.83
CA GLU A 48 3.50 -11.37 -12.26
C GLU A 48 3.31 -11.67 -13.75
N VAL A 49 2.07 -11.86 -14.19
CA VAL A 49 1.74 -12.09 -15.61
C VAL A 49 2.15 -10.90 -16.49
N THR A 50 1.92 -9.67 -16.01
CA THR A 50 2.20 -8.45 -16.80
C THR A 50 3.70 -8.14 -16.91
N THR A 51 4.48 -8.47 -15.89
CA THR A 51 5.91 -8.10 -15.81
C THR A 51 6.86 -9.28 -16.01
N SER A 52 6.32 -10.50 -16.05
CA SER A 52 7.07 -11.76 -16.07
C SER A 52 8.07 -11.88 -14.91
N LEU A 53 7.72 -11.30 -13.75
CA LEU A 53 8.48 -11.43 -12.51
C LEU A 53 7.71 -12.39 -11.61
N TYR A 54 8.34 -13.50 -11.29
CA TYR A 54 7.77 -14.57 -10.47
C TYR A 54 8.74 -14.89 -9.35
N ASP A 55 8.22 -15.06 -8.14
CA ASP A 55 9.00 -15.54 -7.01
C ASP A 55 8.74 -17.04 -6.82
N SER A 56 9.81 -17.83 -6.71
CA SER A 56 9.71 -19.28 -6.53
C SER A 56 9.59 -19.72 -5.08
N THR A 57 9.70 -18.77 -4.14
CA THR A 57 9.77 -19.00 -2.69
C THR A 57 8.54 -18.51 -1.94
N GLY A 58 7.62 -17.83 -2.62
CA GLY A 58 6.34 -17.37 -2.08
C GLY A 58 5.86 -16.12 -2.81
N SER A 59 5.34 -15.17 -2.05
CA SER A 59 4.83 -13.90 -2.59
C SER A 59 5.96 -12.99 -3.10
N ALA A 60 5.95 -12.74 -4.41
CA ALA A 60 6.71 -11.69 -5.07
C ALA A 60 6.40 -10.29 -4.49
N TYR A 61 5.17 -10.05 -4.04
CA TYR A 61 4.81 -8.83 -3.31
C TYR A 61 5.63 -8.71 -2.01
N ILE A 62 5.67 -9.77 -1.19
CA ILE A 62 6.44 -9.79 0.06
C ILE A 62 7.93 -9.61 -0.23
N ALA A 63 8.48 -10.33 -1.21
CA ALA A 63 9.87 -10.19 -1.63
C ALA A 63 10.19 -8.73 -2.00
N CYS A 64 9.37 -8.09 -2.83
CA CYS A 64 9.58 -6.71 -3.25
C CYS A 64 9.41 -5.65 -2.15
N VAL A 65 8.60 -5.90 -1.12
CA VAL A 65 8.46 -4.98 0.01
C VAL A 65 9.69 -5.03 0.92
N TYR A 66 10.24 -6.22 1.16
CA TYR A 66 11.39 -6.39 2.06
C TYR A 66 12.74 -6.19 1.36
N ASP A 67 12.84 -6.58 0.09
CA ASP A 67 14.02 -6.43 -0.77
C ASP A 67 13.61 -5.80 -2.12
N PRO A 68 13.64 -4.46 -2.24
CA PRO A 68 13.29 -3.78 -3.48
C PRO A 68 14.17 -4.11 -4.69
N THR A 69 15.30 -4.76 -4.47
CA THR A 69 16.26 -5.19 -5.50
C THR A 69 16.16 -6.68 -5.82
N HIS A 70 15.21 -7.40 -5.23
CA HIS A 70 15.08 -8.85 -5.34
C HIS A 70 15.13 -9.37 -6.78
N PHE A 71 14.47 -8.65 -7.70
CA PHE A 71 14.39 -9.00 -9.12
C PHE A 71 15.37 -8.23 -10.02
N ASP A 72 16.29 -7.46 -9.46
CA ASP A 72 17.25 -6.71 -10.27
C ASP A 72 18.32 -7.65 -10.83
N ASN A 73 18.61 -7.53 -12.13
CA ASN A 73 19.62 -8.33 -12.80
C ASN A 73 20.81 -7.45 -13.19
N PRO A 74 21.97 -7.57 -12.50
CA PRO A 74 23.12 -6.70 -12.75
C PRO A 74 23.78 -6.93 -14.12
N PHE A 75 23.46 -8.03 -14.81
CA PHE A 75 24.03 -8.36 -16.12
C PHE A 75 23.22 -7.79 -17.29
N VAL A 76 22.03 -7.23 -17.03
CA VAL A 76 21.19 -6.63 -18.07
C VAL A 76 21.10 -5.13 -17.81
N LYS A 77 21.75 -4.34 -18.67
CA LYS A 77 21.95 -2.88 -18.53
C LYS A 77 20.69 -2.02 -18.31
N ASN A 78 19.49 -2.58 -18.47
CA ASN A 78 18.20 -1.91 -18.28
C ASN A 78 17.22 -2.74 -17.41
N TYR A 79 17.70 -3.79 -16.74
CA TYR A 79 16.91 -4.65 -15.87
C TYR A 79 17.18 -4.35 -14.40
N SER A 80 17.29 -3.06 -14.08
CA SER A 80 17.10 -2.57 -12.72
C SER A 80 15.64 -2.13 -12.57
N HIS A 81 15.13 -2.11 -11.34
CA HIS A 81 13.75 -1.71 -10.99
C HIS A 81 12.67 -2.76 -11.30
N GLY A 82 12.97 -4.05 -11.12
CA GLY A 82 11.97 -5.11 -11.26
C GLY A 82 10.75 -4.87 -10.37
N CYS A 83 10.98 -4.63 -9.09
CA CYS A 83 9.93 -4.37 -8.11
C CYS A 83 9.13 -3.08 -8.39
N ASP A 84 9.73 -2.04 -8.96
CA ASP A 84 8.98 -0.82 -9.29
C ASP A 84 7.99 -1.06 -10.43
N ARG A 85 8.39 -1.83 -11.46
CA ARG A 85 7.47 -2.25 -12.52
C ARG A 85 6.36 -3.15 -11.98
N PHE A 86 6.71 -4.06 -11.08
CA PHE A 86 5.77 -4.95 -10.40
C PHE A 86 4.71 -4.16 -9.63
N PHE A 87 5.10 -3.26 -8.73
CA PHE A 87 4.14 -2.45 -7.97
C PHE A 87 3.32 -1.52 -8.87
N LYS A 88 3.88 -1.02 -9.97
CA LYS A 88 3.12 -0.23 -10.94
C LYS A 88 2.00 -1.05 -11.57
N ALA A 89 2.27 -2.31 -11.95
CA ALA A 89 1.25 -3.21 -12.46
C ALA A 89 0.17 -3.53 -11.40
N MET A 90 0.55 -3.72 -10.13
CA MET A 90 -0.42 -3.86 -9.03
C MET A 90 -1.31 -2.62 -8.88
N LEU A 91 -0.76 -1.40 -9.01
CA LEU A 91 -1.55 -0.16 -8.99
C LEU A 91 -2.48 -0.05 -10.21
N ASP A 92 -2.06 -0.55 -11.37
CA ASP A 92 -2.91 -0.59 -12.56
C ASP A 92 -4.08 -1.58 -12.40
N TYR A 93 -3.88 -2.68 -11.67
CA TYR A 93 -4.97 -3.55 -11.22
C TYR A 93 -5.89 -2.83 -10.22
N ALA A 94 -5.31 -2.17 -9.22
CA ALA A 94 -6.03 -1.49 -8.14
C ALA A 94 -7.06 -0.48 -8.66
N LYS A 95 -6.75 0.23 -9.76
CA LYS A 95 -7.66 1.18 -10.43
C LYS A 95 -8.99 0.57 -10.87
N ARG A 96 -9.08 -0.75 -11.02
CA ARG A 96 -10.29 -1.46 -11.44
C ARG A 96 -11.26 -1.74 -10.28
N ASP A 97 -10.78 -1.65 -9.04
CA ASP A 97 -11.59 -1.86 -7.84
C ASP A 97 -11.86 -0.51 -7.17
N VAL A 98 -13.13 -0.13 -7.05
CA VAL A 98 -13.54 1.14 -6.40
C VAL A 98 -12.97 1.26 -4.98
N ASN A 99 -12.79 0.14 -4.27
CA ASN A 99 -12.25 0.14 -2.93
C ASN A 99 -10.75 0.43 -2.88
N TYR A 100 -10.00 0.12 -3.92
CA TYR A 100 -8.54 0.23 -3.93
C TYR A 100 -8.01 1.17 -5.02
N SER A 101 -8.90 1.82 -5.78
CA SER A 101 -8.57 2.71 -6.90
C SER A 101 -7.69 3.90 -6.53
N ASN A 102 -7.67 4.30 -5.25
CA ASN A 102 -6.85 5.38 -4.72
C ASN A 102 -5.58 4.88 -4.00
N LEU A 103 -5.25 3.58 -4.08
CA LEU A 103 -4.00 3.07 -3.53
C LEU A 103 -2.81 3.78 -4.18
N THR A 104 -1.81 4.06 -3.35
CA THR A 104 -0.56 4.66 -3.77
C THR A 104 0.59 3.67 -3.66
N LEU A 105 1.72 3.97 -4.31
CA LEU A 105 2.94 3.19 -4.17
C LEU A 105 3.40 3.11 -2.70
N TYR A 106 3.22 4.19 -1.95
CA TYR A 106 3.52 4.23 -0.52
C TYR A 106 2.68 3.23 0.27
N ASN A 107 1.41 3.04 -0.10
CA ASN A 107 0.54 2.07 0.57
C ASN A 107 0.96 0.62 0.30
N LEU A 108 1.36 0.31 -0.94
CA LEU A 108 1.81 -1.03 -1.31
C LEU A 108 3.18 -1.38 -0.71
N LYS A 109 4.11 -0.42 -0.68
CA LYS A 109 5.47 -0.60 -0.13
C LYS A 109 5.52 -0.53 1.41
N ASP A 110 4.37 -0.36 2.06
CA ASP A 110 4.29 -0.27 3.51
C ASP A 110 4.60 -1.62 4.17
N LYS A 111 5.71 -1.70 4.90
CA LYS A 111 6.13 -2.92 5.60
C LYS A 111 5.10 -3.39 6.63
N ALA A 112 4.29 -2.49 7.19
CA ALA A 112 3.23 -2.88 8.11
C ALA A 112 2.12 -3.66 7.39
N VAL A 113 1.85 -3.36 6.12
CA VAL A 113 0.91 -4.14 5.29
C VAL A 113 1.47 -5.52 5.02
N ALA A 114 2.73 -5.62 4.56
CA ALA A 114 3.37 -6.90 4.30
C ALA A 114 3.40 -7.79 5.55
N ALA A 115 3.83 -7.25 6.70
CA ALA A 115 3.82 -7.97 7.97
C ALA A 115 2.41 -8.43 8.39
N ARG A 116 1.40 -7.59 8.16
CA ARG A 116 0.01 -7.93 8.48
C ARG A 116 -0.55 -9.03 7.59
N LEU A 117 -0.22 -9.06 6.30
CA LEU A 117 -0.87 -9.94 5.33
C LEU A 117 -0.12 -11.25 5.04
N ASN A 118 1.16 -11.35 5.44
CA ASN A 118 2.06 -12.44 5.04
C ASN A 118 1.48 -13.85 5.24
N ASP A 119 0.87 -14.13 6.39
CA ASP A 119 0.31 -15.45 6.70
C ASP A 119 -0.92 -15.78 5.85
N GLU A 120 -1.81 -14.81 5.61
CA GLU A 120 -2.97 -15.01 4.74
C GLU A 120 -2.55 -15.14 3.27
N LEU A 121 -1.52 -14.41 2.82
CA LEU A 121 -0.98 -14.56 1.46
C LEU A 121 -0.38 -15.94 1.25
N PHE A 122 0.37 -16.46 2.23
CA PHE A 122 0.88 -17.83 2.20
C PHE A 122 -0.24 -18.87 2.06
N ILE A 123 -1.37 -18.68 2.76
CA ILE A 123 -2.54 -19.56 2.63
C ILE A 123 -3.13 -19.46 1.22
N TYR A 124 -3.29 -18.26 0.67
CA TYR A 124 -3.79 -18.08 -0.69
C TYR A 124 -2.90 -18.78 -1.73
N GLU A 125 -1.58 -18.63 -1.65
CA GLU A 125 -0.63 -19.31 -2.55
C GLU A 125 -0.66 -20.83 -2.40
N SER A 126 -0.82 -21.32 -1.17
CA SER A 126 -0.85 -22.76 -0.88
C SER A 126 -2.16 -23.43 -1.31
N THR A 127 -3.27 -22.70 -1.33
CA THR A 127 -4.63 -23.22 -1.59
C THR A 127 -5.20 -22.84 -2.96
N ALA A 128 -4.61 -21.88 -3.67
CA ALA A 128 -5.06 -21.48 -5.00
C ALA A 128 -4.83 -22.55 -6.10
N GLY A 129 -4.24 -23.70 -5.74
CA GLY A 129 -4.27 -24.93 -6.55
C GLY A 129 -5.53 -25.79 -6.39
N GLU A 130 -6.48 -25.42 -5.52
CA GLU A 130 -7.66 -26.24 -5.19
C GLU A 130 -9.03 -25.53 -5.37
N GLY A 131 -9.09 -24.43 -6.14
CA GLY A 131 -10.34 -23.67 -6.37
C GLY A 131 -10.78 -23.60 -7.83
#